data_AF-Q8PZP0-F1
#
_entry.id   AF-Q8PZP0-F1
#
_cell.length_a   1.000
_cell.length_b   1.000
_cell.length_c   1.000
_cell.angle_alpha   90.00
_cell.angle_beta   90.00
_cell.angle_gamma   90.00
#
_symmetry.space_group_name_H-M   'P 1'
#
loop_
_entity.id
_entity.type
_entity.pdbx_description
1 polymer ?
#
loop_
_entity_poly.entity_id
_entity_poly.type
_entity_poly.pdbx_seq_one_letter_code
_entity_poly.pdbx_strand_id
1 'polypeptide(L)'
;MSTNRKDIKKEDIFQAERLLKKIENIYLTAACKDKLCGLVEKYFYDSYENCSPKYAKLIINHFESDLLLATCFCTKSDNLELPELKHDISSTFSMIIYKACDSRVSWWDKIFKEIELKINPIAKIKIKK
;
A
#
# COMPACT_ATOMS: atom_id res chain seq x y z
N MET A 1 12.64 -22.49 -3.64
CA MET A 1 12.67 -21.05 -3.35
C MET A 1 11.89 -20.82 -2.06
N SER A 2 12.59 -20.74 -0.93
CA SER A 2 11.99 -20.43 0.37
C SER A 2 11.86 -18.91 0.44
N THR A 3 10.65 -18.39 0.24
CA THR A 3 10.37 -17.00 0.55
C THR A 3 10.45 -16.87 2.07
N ASN A 4 11.49 -16.20 2.54
CA ASN A 4 11.60 -15.69 3.90
C ASN A 4 10.33 -14.87 4.18
N ARG A 5 9.30 -15.50 4.75
CA ARG A 5 8.18 -14.80 5.39
C ARG A 5 8.77 -14.12 6.63
N LYS A 6 9.41 -12.97 6.42
CA LYS A 6 9.83 -12.03 7.46
C LYS A 6 8.62 -11.78 8.37
N ASP A 7 8.84 -11.63 9.67
CA ASP A 7 7.83 -11.56 10.73
C ASP A 7 6.63 -10.63 10.43
N ILE A 8 5.63 -11.13 9.70
CA ILE A 8 4.37 -10.43 9.49
C ILE A 8 3.58 -10.53 10.79
N LYS A 9 3.10 -9.41 11.31
CA LYS A 9 2.29 -9.39 12.52
C LYS A 9 0.99 -10.17 12.29
N LYS A 10 0.61 -10.97 13.28
CA LYS A 10 -0.62 -11.80 13.22
C LYS A 10 -1.86 -10.95 12.96
N GLU A 11 -1.89 -9.74 13.50
CA GLU A 11 -2.98 -8.79 13.33
C GLU A 11 -3.11 -8.35 11.87
N ASP A 12 -1.99 -8.15 11.17
CA ASP A 12 -1.96 -7.72 9.76
C ASP A 12 -2.42 -8.87 8.85
N ILE A 13 -1.99 -10.11 9.14
CA ILE A 13 -2.50 -11.33 8.48
C ILE A 13 -4.01 -11.45 8.68
N PHE A 14 -4.50 -11.25 9.91
CA PHE A 14 -5.94 -11.31 10.20
C PHE A 14 -6.73 -10.26 9.40
N GLN A 15 -6.19 -9.04 9.22
CA GLN A 15 -6.82 -8.03 8.37
C GLN A 15 -6.89 -8.49 6.90
N ALA A 16 -5.83 -9.12 6.39
CA ALA A 16 -5.80 -9.68 5.04
C ALA A 16 -6.87 -10.76 4.85
N GLU A 17 -6.91 -11.75 5.76
CA GLU A 17 -7.90 -12.83 5.73
C GLU A 17 -9.34 -12.32 5.81
N ARG A 18 -9.60 -11.29 6.63
CA ARG A 18 -10.91 -10.64 6.72
C ARG A 18 -11.31 -10.00 5.40
N LEU A 19 -10.40 -9.30 4.74
CA LEU A 19 -10.66 -8.68 3.43
C LEU A 19 -10.88 -9.71 2.34
N LEU A 20 -10.09 -10.78 2.29
CA LEU A 20 -10.28 -11.89 1.35
C LEU A 20 -11.68 -12.50 1.48
N LYS A 21 -12.11 -12.80 2.72
CA LYS A 21 -13.49 -13.27 2.98
C LYS A 21 -14.55 -12.25 2.58
N LYS A 22 -14.31 -10.95 2.76
CA LYS A 22 -15.25 -9.90 2.30
C LYS A 22 -15.36 -9.90 0.77
N ILE A 23 -14.24 -10.00 0.05
CA ILE A 23 -14.20 -10.07 -1.43
C ILE A 23 -14.92 -11.33 -1.94
N GLU A 24 -14.71 -12.48 -1.30
CA GLU A 24 -15.35 -13.74 -1.69
C GLU A 24 -16.88 -13.68 -1.56
N ASN A 25 -17.40 -13.06 -0.50
CA ASN A 25 -18.83 -13.06 -0.19
C ASN A 25 -19.62 -11.94 -0.87
N ILE A 26 -18.97 -10.89 -1.37
CA ILE A 26 -19.64 -9.75 -2.00
C ILE A 26 -20.09 -10.10 -3.43
N TYR A 27 -21.13 -9.42 -3.93
CA TYR A 27 -21.66 -9.66 -5.27
C TYR A 27 -20.79 -8.96 -6.33
N LEU A 28 -19.70 -9.62 -6.70
CA LEU A 28 -18.78 -9.21 -7.76
C LEU A 28 -18.58 -10.32 -8.79
N THR A 29 -18.28 -9.92 -10.02
CA THR A 29 -17.80 -10.85 -11.04
C THR A 29 -16.52 -11.58 -10.60
N ALA A 30 -16.34 -12.84 -11.04
CA ALA A 30 -15.16 -13.64 -10.69
C ALA A 30 -13.85 -12.93 -11.07
N ALA A 31 -13.80 -12.31 -12.26
CA ALA A 31 -12.62 -11.56 -12.70
C ALA A 31 -12.27 -10.37 -11.77
N CYS A 32 -13.28 -9.62 -11.29
CA CYS A 32 -13.08 -8.53 -10.35
C CYS A 32 -12.61 -9.07 -8.98
N LYS A 33 -13.18 -10.19 -8.50
CA LYS A 33 -12.74 -10.88 -7.27
C LYS A 33 -11.28 -11.33 -7.37
N ASP A 34 -10.91 -12.03 -8.43
CA ASP A 34 -9.56 -12.54 -8.62
C ASP A 34 -8.51 -11.42 -8.60
N LYS A 35 -8.81 -10.27 -9.22
CA LYS A 35 -7.93 -9.10 -9.22
C LYS A 35 -7.80 -8.47 -7.83
N LEU A 36 -8.90 -8.36 -7.09
CA LEU A 36 -8.88 -7.80 -5.74
C LEU A 36 -8.20 -8.73 -4.74
N CYS A 37 -8.44 -10.04 -4.81
CA CYS A 37 -7.75 -11.04 -3.99
C CYS A 37 -6.24 -11.03 -4.25
N GLY A 38 -5.83 -11.06 -5.53
CA GLY A 38 -4.42 -11.00 -5.89
C GLY A 38 -3.73 -9.70 -5.44
N LEU A 39 -4.46 -8.58 -5.39
CA LEU A 39 -3.95 -7.33 -4.85
C LEU A 39 -3.73 -7.41 -3.33
N VAL A 40 -4.71 -7.94 -2.59
CA VAL A 40 -4.59 -8.14 -1.13
C VAL A 40 -3.43 -9.08 -0.83
N GLU A 41 -3.32 -10.19 -1.53
CA GLU A 41 -2.22 -11.15 -1.37
C GLU A 41 -0.84 -10.53 -1.65
N LYS A 42 -0.74 -9.71 -2.70
CA LYS A 42 0.51 -9.04 -3.08
C LYS A 42 1.01 -8.07 -2.01
N TYR A 43 0.11 -7.30 -1.39
CA TYR A 43 0.50 -6.20 -0.51
C TYR A 43 0.41 -6.54 0.97
N PHE A 44 -0.59 -7.31 1.40
CA PHE A 44 -0.83 -7.54 2.83
C PHE A 44 0.07 -8.61 3.44
N TYR A 45 0.73 -9.41 2.60
CA TYR A 45 1.67 -10.44 3.03
C TYR A 45 3.14 -10.00 2.92
N ASP A 46 3.38 -8.70 2.73
CA ASP A 46 4.71 -8.09 2.80
C ASP A 46 4.98 -7.49 4.18
N SER A 47 6.25 -7.50 4.58
CA SER A 47 6.70 -6.88 5.84
C SER A 47 7.12 -5.44 5.61
N TYR A 48 6.41 -4.50 6.26
CA TYR A 48 6.69 -3.05 6.18
C TYR A 48 7.36 -2.47 7.42
N GLU A 49 7.82 -3.31 8.36
CA GLU A 49 8.35 -2.84 9.64
C GLU A 49 9.44 -1.78 9.50
N ASN A 50 9.37 -0.78 10.39
CA ASN A 50 10.32 0.32 10.50
C ASN A 50 10.48 1.10 9.17
N CYS A 51 9.41 1.21 8.38
CA CYS A 51 9.48 1.97 7.14
C CYS A 51 9.50 3.47 7.41
N SER A 52 10.16 4.23 6.54
CA SER A 52 10.22 5.70 6.65
C SER A 52 8.91 6.33 6.19
N PRO A 53 8.56 7.55 6.64
CA PRO A 53 7.38 8.26 6.17
C PRO A 53 7.34 8.46 4.64
N LYS A 54 8.49 8.67 4.00
CA LYS A 54 8.57 8.76 2.53
C LYS A 54 8.27 7.44 1.84
N TYR A 55 8.82 6.33 2.36
CA TYR A 55 8.52 5.01 1.83
C TYR A 55 7.05 4.64 2.02
N ALA A 56 6.49 4.93 3.20
CA ALA A 56 5.07 4.75 3.50
C ALA A 56 4.18 5.48 2.47
N LYS A 57 4.48 6.76 2.18
CA LYS A 57 3.75 7.52 1.17
C LYS A 57 3.90 6.91 -0.24
N LEU A 58 5.10 6.48 -0.60
CA LEU A 58 5.37 5.89 -1.90
C LEU A 58 4.59 4.58 -2.09
N ILE A 59 4.59 3.69 -1.09
CA ILE A 59 3.92 2.40 -1.20
C ILE A 59 2.40 2.55 -1.18
N ILE A 60 1.84 3.48 -0.40
CA ILE A 60 0.41 3.80 -0.41
C ILE A 60 -0.02 4.29 -1.80
N ASN A 61 0.72 5.24 -2.38
CA ASN A 61 0.40 5.74 -3.73
C ASN A 61 0.48 4.64 -4.80
N HIS A 62 1.46 3.74 -4.69
CA HIS A 62 1.60 2.62 -5.62
C HIS A 62 0.43 1.64 -5.47
N PHE A 63 0.08 1.30 -4.23
CA PHE A 63 -1.08 0.48 -3.91
C PHE A 63 -2.38 1.08 -4.45
N GLU A 64 -2.62 2.38 -4.28
CA GLU A 64 -3.83 3.05 -4.79
C GLU A 64 -3.94 2.98 -6.32
N SER A 65 -2.80 3.06 -7.01
CA SER A 65 -2.74 2.91 -8.47
C SER A 65 -3.06 1.47 -8.90
N ASP A 66 -2.48 0.47 -8.22
CA ASP A 66 -2.78 -0.94 -8.47
C ASP A 66 -4.24 -1.29 -8.12
N LEU A 67 -4.79 -0.69 -7.07
CA LEU A 67 -6.20 -0.83 -6.70
C LEU A 67 -7.11 -0.26 -7.79
N LEU A 68 -6.80 0.92 -8.32
CA LEU A 68 -7.53 1.48 -9.45
C LEU A 68 -7.52 0.51 -10.65
N LEU A 69 -6.35 -0.01 -11.01
CA LEU A 69 -6.20 -0.97 -12.11
C LEU A 69 -6.96 -2.29 -11.85
N ALA A 70 -6.93 -2.82 -10.62
CA ALA A 70 -7.68 -4.01 -10.24
C ALA A 70 -9.20 -3.79 -10.41
N THR A 71 -9.68 -2.59 -10.08
CA THR A 71 -11.10 -2.23 -10.22
C THR A 71 -11.54 -1.92 -11.66
N CYS A 72 -10.62 -1.72 -12.61
CA CYS A 72 -10.97 -1.47 -14.01
C CYS A 72 -11.64 -2.67 -14.70
N PHE A 73 -11.50 -3.88 -14.14
CA PHE A 73 -12.12 -5.09 -14.67
C PHE A 73 -13.56 -5.30 -14.18
N CYS A 74 -14.06 -4.45 -13.30
CA CYS A 74 -15.38 -4.59 -12.72
C CYS A 74 -16.47 -4.06 -13.68
N THR A 75 -17.61 -4.73 -13.67
CA THR A 75 -18.77 -4.44 -14.51
C THR A 75 -19.66 -3.35 -13.91
N LYS A 76 -20.68 -2.90 -14.66
CA LYS A 76 -21.66 -1.93 -14.14
C LYS A 76 -22.41 -2.43 -12.91
N SER A 77 -22.69 -3.73 -12.81
CA SER A 77 -23.35 -4.32 -11.64
C SER A 77 -22.45 -4.36 -10.41
N ASP A 78 -21.14 -4.51 -10.62
CA ASP A 78 -20.15 -4.54 -9.54
C ASP A 78 -20.05 -3.16 -8.83
N ASN A 79 -20.32 -2.07 -9.54
CA ASN A 79 -20.20 -0.69 -9.04
C ASN A 79 -21.13 -0.31 -7.88
N LEU A 80 -22.13 -1.15 -7.55
CA LEU A 80 -22.99 -0.91 -6.38
C LEU A 80 -22.23 -1.14 -5.07
N GLU A 81 -21.42 -2.19 -5.02
CA GLU A 81 -20.71 -2.68 -3.82
C GLU A 81 -19.23 -2.26 -3.81
N LEU A 82 -18.67 -2.03 -5.00
CA LEU A 82 -17.25 -1.73 -5.20
C LEU A 82 -16.73 -0.49 -4.47
N PRO A 83 -17.47 0.64 -4.35
CA PRO A 83 -16.94 1.84 -3.68
C PRO A 83 -16.61 1.61 -2.20
N GLU A 84 -17.51 0.93 -1.46
CA GLU A 84 -17.29 0.62 -0.06
C GLU A 84 -16.12 -0.36 0.10
N LEU A 85 -16.11 -1.42 -0.72
CA LEU A 85 -15.02 -2.40 -0.69
C LEU A 85 -13.66 -1.75 -1.00
N LYS A 86 -13.60 -0.86 -2.00
CA LYS A 86 -12.38 -0.12 -2.35
C LYS A 86 -11.90 0.75 -1.19
N HIS A 87 -12.82 1.43 -0.52
CA HIS A 87 -12.51 2.24 0.66
C HIS A 87 -11.95 1.37 1.79
N ASP A 88 -12.56 0.21 2.06
CA ASP A 88 -12.12 -0.71 3.11
C ASP A 88 -10.74 -1.28 2.84
N ILE A 89 -10.46 -1.73 1.62
CA ILE A 89 -9.14 -2.26 1.26
C ILE A 89 -8.08 -1.14 1.40
N SER A 90 -8.36 0.06 0.87
CA SER A 90 -7.42 1.19 0.91
C SER A 90 -7.14 1.70 2.33
N SER A 91 -8.19 1.87 3.14
CA SER A 91 -8.06 2.32 4.51
C SER A 91 -7.33 1.29 5.38
N THR A 92 -7.61 0.00 5.19
CA THR A 92 -6.92 -1.08 5.92
C THR A 92 -5.44 -1.11 5.55
N PHE A 93 -5.10 -1.03 4.26
CA PHE A 93 -3.70 -1.02 3.83
C PHE A 93 -2.95 0.19 4.39
N SER A 94 -3.53 1.39 4.26
CA SER A 94 -2.95 2.62 4.81
C SER A 94 -2.69 2.50 6.31
N MET A 95 -3.62 1.91 7.07
CA MET A 95 -3.44 1.69 8.50
C MET A 95 -2.26 0.75 8.81
N ILE A 96 -2.10 -0.35 8.07
CA ILE A 96 -0.96 -1.27 8.23
C ILE A 96 0.36 -0.54 8.00
N ILE A 97 0.46 0.21 6.90
CA ILE A 97 1.67 0.98 6.56
C ILE A 97 1.96 2.05 7.62
N TYR A 98 0.97 2.80 8.07
CA TYR A 98 1.18 3.84 9.08
C TYR A 98 1.56 3.27 10.46
N LYS A 99 1.06 2.08 10.83
CA LYS A 99 1.49 1.37 12.05
C LYS A 99 2.93 0.85 11.95
N ALA A 100 3.38 0.50 10.76
CA ALA A 100 4.73 0.04 10.50
C ALA A 100 5.73 1.20 10.30
N CYS A 101 5.22 2.41 10.10
CA CYS A 101 6.00 3.63 9.92
C CYS A 101 6.70 4.03 11.22
N ASP A 102 8.03 4.20 11.15
CA ASP A 102 8.82 4.75 12.25
C ASP A 102 9.43 6.10 11.81
N SER A 103 8.95 7.19 12.42
CA SER A 103 9.44 8.54 12.15
C SER A 103 10.90 8.76 12.56
N ARG A 104 11.46 7.89 13.41
CA ARG A 104 12.89 7.86 13.77
C ARG A 104 13.72 7.26 12.65
N VAL A 105 13.13 6.47 11.76
CA VAL A 105 13.74 6.01 10.50
C VAL A 105 13.66 7.12 9.44
N SER A 106 14.17 8.30 9.81
CA SER A 106 14.30 9.49 8.96
C SER A 106 15.74 9.76 8.53
N TRP A 107 16.68 8.87 8.88
CA TRP A 107 18.07 8.98 8.41
C TRP A 107 18.15 8.92 6.87
N TRP A 108 17.20 8.23 6.23
CA TRP A 108 16.98 8.29 4.79
C TRP A 108 16.55 9.67 4.28
N ASP A 109 15.87 10.50 5.08
CA ASP A 109 15.49 11.86 4.69
C ASP A 109 16.67 12.81 4.63
N LYS A 110 17.66 12.61 5.50
CA LYS A 110 18.93 13.34 5.43
C LYS A 110 19.73 12.91 4.20
N ILE A 111 19.83 11.60 3.96
CA ILE A 111 20.52 11.06 2.77
C ILE A 111 19.83 11.49 1.47
N PHE A 112 18.50 11.42 1.39
CA PHE A 112 17.75 11.87 0.21
C PHE A 112 17.94 13.37 -0.03
N LYS A 113 17.88 14.21 1.02
CA LYS A 113 18.16 15.64 0.87
C LYS A 113 19.59 15.88 0.39
N GLU A 114 20.57 15.14 0.89
CA GLU A 114 21.96 15.25 0.44
C GLU A 114 22.15 14.81 -1.01
N ILE A 115 21.49 13.73 -1.43
CA ILE A 115 21.51 13.25 -2.81
C ILE A 115 20.79 14.24 -3.74
N GLU A 116 19.62 14.73 -3.35
CA GLU A 116 18.83 15.72 -4.08
C GLU A 116 19.61 17.04 -4.26
N LEU A 117 20.32 17.50 -3.22
CA LEU A 117 21.21 18.67 -3.28
C LEU A 117 22.48 18.45 -4.12
N LYS A 118 22.90 17.19 -4.32
CA LYS A 118 24.03 16.83 -5.20
C LYS A 118 23.61 16.72 -6.66
N ILE A 119 22.42 16.20 -6.93
CA ILE A 119 21.89 15.98 -8.30
C ILE A 119 21.24 17.26 -8.85
N ASN A 120 20.65 18.11 -8.01
CA ASN A 120 19.98 19.33 -8.44
C ASN A 120 20.54 20.59 -7.74
N PRO A 121 21.60 21.23 -8.28
CA PRO A 121 22.24 22.40 -7.66
C PRO A 121 21.32 23.62 -7.56
N ILE A 122 20.19 23.66 -8.26
CA ILE A 122 19.20 24.75 -8.16
C ILE A 122 18.52 24.77 -6.78
N ALA A 123 18.37 23.60 -6.13
CA ALA A 123 17.82 23.52 -4.77
C ALA A 123 18.74 24.16 -3.71
N LYS A 124 20.06 24.29 -3.97
CA LYS A 124 21.00 24.99 -3.08
C LYS A 124 20.75 26.50 -3.02
N ILE A 125 20.19 27.10 -4.07
CA ILE A 125 20.02 28.57 -4.18
C ILE A 125 18.88 29.07 -3.29
N LYS A 126 17.87 28.23 -3.00
CA LYS A 126 16.71 28.62 -2.17
C LYS A 126 16.97 28.64 -0.66
N ILE A 127 18.07 28.06 -0.17
CA ILE A 127 18.40 27.99 1.27
C ILE A 127 19.24 29.20 1.73
N LYS A 128 19.75 30.01 0.79
CA LYS A 128 20.61 31.18 1.08
C LYS A 128 19.88 32.54 1.04
N LYS A 129 18.55 32.58 1.18
CA LYS A 129 17.81 33.84 1.38
C LYS A 129 17.16 33.85 2.76
#